data_AF-A0A0W1RZG9-F1
#
_entry.id   AF-A0A0W1RZG9-F1
#
_cell.length_a   1.000
_cell.length_b   1.000
_cell.length_c   1.000
_cell.angle_alpha   90.00
_cell.angle_beta   90.00
_cell.angle_gamma   90.00
#
_symmetry.space_group_name_H-M   'P 1'
#
loop_
_entity.id
_entity.type
_entity.pdbx_description
1 polymer ?
#
loop_
_entity_poly.entity_id
_entity_poly.type
_entity_poly.pdbx_seq_one_letter_code
_entity_poly.pdbx_strand_id
1 'polypeptide(L)'
;MLKAVALLDKQTPSDQPVKSSSVNELYQQICRQEGVDPLSWRRVRDLLHELEFLEIIERKRKGAGRGEGAYMETQLLDNPDTVMAACDEVE
;
A
#
# COMPACT_ATOMS: atom_id res chain seq x y z
N MET A 1 7.89 -1.74 1.11
CA MET A 1 6.41 -1.96 1.06
C MET A 1 5.68 -0.79 1.72
N LEU A 2 5.88 -0.51 3.01
CA LEU A 2 5.25 0.61 3.72
C LEU A 2 5.47 1.96 3.01
N LYS A 3 6.69 2.24 2.52
CA LYS A 3 7.01 3.40 1.67
C LYS A 3 6.10 3.53 0.44
N ALA A 4 5.73 2.41 -0.20
CA ALA A 4 4.82 2.44 -1.36
C ALA A 4 3.38 2.79 -0.96
N VAL A 5 2.91 2.33 0.20
CA VAL A 5 1.60 2.73 0.73
C VAL A 5 1.60 4.22 1.02
N ALA A 6 2.59 4.72 1.74
CA ALA A 6 2.67 6.14 2.11
C ALA A 6 2.79 7.08 0.91
N LEU A 7 3.59 6.71 -0.10
CA LEU A 7 3.68 7.48 -1.34
C LEU A 7 2.35 7.54 -2.09
N LEU A 8 1.62 6.42 -2.20
CA LEU A 8 0.32 6.41 -2.88
C LEU A 8 -0.73 7.18 -2.10
N ASP A 9 -0.79 7.01 -0.79
CA ASP A 9 -1.73 7.74 0.07
C ASP A 9 -1.52 9.26 -0.04
N LYS A 10 -0.26 9.71 -0.04
CA LYS A 10 0.10 11.12 -0.24
C LYS A 10 -0.22 11.65 -1.65
N GLN A 11 -0.06 10.84 -2.69
CA GLN A 11 -0.30 11.25 -4.08
C GLN A 11 -1.79 11.17 -4.47
N THR A 12 -2.57 10.40 -3.74
CA THR A 12 -3.98 10.17 -4.04
C THR A 12 -4.81 11.26 -3.36
N PRO A 13 -5.68 11.96 -4.10
CA PRO A 13 -6.65 12.86 -3.50
C PRO A 13 -7.46 12.16 -2.39
N SER A 14 -7.79 12.86 -1.30
CA SER A 14 -8.50 12.28 -0.14
C SER A 14 -9.85 11.63 -0.47
N ASP A 15 -10.43 11.90 -1.64
CA ASP A 15 -11.70 11.35 -2.12
C ASP A 15 -11.52 10.08 -2.98
N GLN A 16 -10.29 9.66 -3.25
CA GLN A 16 -9.99 8.45 -4.04
C GLN A 16 -9.34 7.36 -3.20
N PRO A 17 -9.83 6.11 -3.26
CA PRO A 17 -9.27 5.02 -2.49
C PRO A 17 -8.01 4.45 -3.15
N VAL A 18 -6.97 4.19 -2.36
CA VAL A 18 -5.79 3.46 -2.85
C VAL A 18 -6.13 1.97 -2.91
N LYS A 19 -6.01 1.37 -4.10
CA LYS A 19 -6.22 -0.07 -4.26
C LYS A 19 -4.97 -0.84 -3.83
N SER A 20 -5.12 -1.99 -3.18
CA SER A 20 -3.96 -2.84 -2.84
C SER A 20 -3.16 -3.27 -4.07
N SER A 21 -3.80 -3.40 -5.25
CA SER A 21 -3.09 -3.67 -6.51
C SER A 21 -2.17 -2.52 -6.92
N SER A 22 -2.59 -1.28 -6.73
CA SER A 22 -1.76 -0.09 -7.00
C SER A 22 -0.55 -0.04 -6.08
N VAL A 23 -0.72 -0.43 -4.80
CA VAL A 23 0.41 -0.59 -3.85
C VAL A 23 1.43 -1.59 -4.37
N ASN A 24 0.98 -2.73 -4.93
CA ASN A 24 1.86 -3.73 -5.52
C ASN A 24 2.65 -3.19 -6.71
N GLU A 25 1.97 -2.48 -7.60
CA GLU A 25 2.55 -1.93 -8.82
C GLU A 25 3.64 -0.92 -8.49
N LEU A 26 3.37 -0.01 -7.55
CA LEU A 26 4.36 0.95 -7.09
C LEU A 26 5.52 0.26 -6.35
N TYR A 27 5.22 -0.73 -5.49
CA TYR A 27 6.26 -1.51 -4.83
C TYR A 27 7.21 -2.19 -5.83
N GLN A 28 6.67 -2.81 -6.89
CA GLN A 28 7.48 -3.42 -7.94
C GLN A 28 8.29 -2.38 -8.73
N GLN A 29 7.75 -1.17 -8.92
CA GLN A 29 8.50 -0.09 -9.54
C GLN A 29 9.68 0.36 -8.67
N ILE A 30 9.48 0.52 -7.36
CA ILE A 30 10.55 0.88 -6.41
C ILE A 30 11.64 -0.19 -6.42
N CYS A 31 11.28 -1.47 -6.30
CA CYS A 31 12.25 -2.57 -6.35
C CYS A 31 13.09 -2.56 -7.63
N ARG A 32 12.46 -2.31 -8.79
CA ARG A 32 13.18 -2.18 -10.06
C ARG A 32 14.13 -0.99 -10.10
N GLN A 33 13.75 0.15 -9.51
CA GLN A 33 14.61 1.33 -9.43
C GLN A 33 15.82 1.11 -8.51
N GLU A 34 15.62 0.36 -7.43
CA GLU A 34 16.67 0.01 -6.46
C GLU A 34 17.51 -1.20 -6.88
N GLY A 35 17.17 -1.86 -8.01
CA GLY A 35 17.90 -3.02 -8.51
C GLY A 35 17.72 -4.28 -7.66
N VAL A 36 16.61 -4.39 -6.93
CA VAL A 36 16.27 -5.55 -6.08
C VAL A 36 15.11 -6.35 -6.66
N ASP A 37 15.12 -7.66 -6.41
CA ASP A 37 14.05 -8.55 -6.84
C ASP A 37 12.76 -8.29 -6.02
N PRO A 38 11.62 -8.03 -6.68
CA PRO A 38 10.37 -7.80 -5.96
C PRO A 38 9.84 -9.10 -5.35
N LEU A 39 9.24 -8.98 -4.16
CA LEU A 39 8.50 -10.06 -3.55
C LEU A 39 7.28 -10.47 -4.39
N SER A 40 6.89 -11.75 -4.26
CA SER A 40 5.66 -12.24 -4.90
C SER A 40 4.42 -11.50 -4.41
N TRP A 41 3.38 -11.45 -5.24
CA TRP A 41 2.11 -10.82 -4.85
C TRP A 41 1.48 -11.45 -3.60
N ARG A 42 1.68 -12.75 -3.38
CA ARG A 42 1.27 -13.40 -2.13
C ARG A 42 1.96 -12.79 -0.93
N ARG A 43 3.29 -12.64 -0.97
CA ARG A 43 4.03 -12.07 0.15
C ARG A 43 3.71 -10.60 0.37
N VAL A 44 3.48 -9.81 -0.69
CA VAL A 44 3.02 -8.42 -0.55
C VAL A 44 1.67 -8.36 0.15
N ARG A 45 0.72 -9.25 -0.17
CA ARG A 45 -0.55 -9.33 0.56
C ARG A 45 -0.37 -9.73 2.01
N ASP A 46 0.51 -10.69 2.31
CA ASP A 46 0.81 -11.09 3.68
C ASP A 46 1.37 -9.89 4.48
N LEU A 47 2.30 -9.11 3.90
CA LEU A 47 2.81 -7.88 4.50
C LEU A 47 1.71 -6.83 4.69
N LEU A 48 0.75 -6.69 3.76
CA LEU A 48 -0.39 -5.78 3.93
C LEU A 48 -1.29 -6.22 5.09
N HIS A 49 -1.47 -7.52 5.29
CA HIS A 49 -2.17 -8.03 6.47
C HIS A 49 -1.40 -7.79 7.76
N GLU A 50 -0.07 -7.93 7.74
CA GLU A 50 0.78 -7.61 8.90
C GLU A 50 0.68 -6.11 9.27
N LEU A 51 0.74 -5.20 8.30
CA LEU A 51 0.56 -3.76 8.56
C LEU A 51 -0.85 -3.41 9.07
N GLU A 52 -1.88 -4.08 8.56
CA GLU A 52 -3.27 -3.92 9.04
C GLU A 52 -3.41 -4.41 10.47
N PHE A 53 -2.79 -5.55 10.80
CA PHE A 53 -2.76 -6.09 12.15
C PHE A 53 -2.03 -5.17 13.15
N LEU A 54 -0.98 -4.48 12.70
CA LEU A 54 -0.24 -3.50 13.50
C LEU A 54 -0.94 -2.14 13.60
N GLU A 55 -2.15 -2.00 13.05
CA GLU A 55 -2.91 -0.75 13.02
C GLU A 55 -2.14 0.43 12.38
N ILE A 56 -1.29 0.12 11.39
CA ILE A 56 -0.58 1.13 10.58
C ILE A 56 -1.44 1.53 9.38
N ILE A 57 -2.17 0.57 8.82
CA ILE A 57 -3.10 0.78 7.71
C ILE A 57 -4.47 0.21 8.07
N GLU A 58 -5.51 0.74 7.44
CA GLU A 58 -6.81 0.11 7.38
C GLU A 58 -7.02 -0.49 5.98
N ARG A 59 -7.67 -1.66 5.90
CA ARG A 59 -8.07 -2.24 4.62
C ARG A 59 -9.55 -2.55 4.60
N LYS A 60 -10.19 -2.20 3.48
CA LYS A 60 -11.64 -2.38 3.30
C LYS A 60 -11.92 -3.10 2.00
N ARG A 61 -12.71 -4.18 2.07
CA ARG A 61 -13.21 -4.85 0.87
C ARG A 61 -14.41 -4.08 0.31
N LYS A 62 -14.35 -3.71 -0.96
CA LYS A 62 -15.43 -3.02 -1.67
C LYS A 62 -15.90 -3.82 -2.86
N GLY A 63 -17.21 -3.78 -3.13
CA GLY A 63 -17.76 -4.23 -4.40
C GLY A 63 -17.44 -3.22 -5.50
N ALA A 64 -17.02 -3.69 -6.67
CA ALA A 64 -16.73 -2.84 -7.83
C ALA A 64 -17.97 -2.47 -8.66
N GLY A 65 -19.15 -3.01 -8.31
CA GLY A 65 -20.39 -2.84 -9.07
C GLY A 65 -20.95 -4.16 -9.59
N ARG A 66 -22.04 -4.10 -10.35
CA ARG A 66 -22.68 -5.31 -10.90
C ARG A 66 -21.75 -5.99 -11.90
N GLY A 67 -21.29 -7.19 -11.56
CA GLY A 67 -20.46 -8.03 -12.42
C GLY A 67 -18.96 -7.77 -12.34
N GLU A 68 -18.53 -6.66 -11.74
CA GLU A 68 -17.12 -6.22 -11.70
C GLU A 68 -16.32 -6.84 -10.54
N GLY A 69 -16.96 -7.66 -9.71
CA GLY A 69 -16.32 -8.31 -8.58
C GLY A 69 -16.07 -7.38 -7.39
N ALA A 70 -14.94 -7.58 -6.71
CA ALA A 70 -14.57 -6.83 -5.51
C ALA A 70 -13.08 -6.51 -5.51
N TYR A 71 -12.72 -5.40 -4.86
CA TYR A 71 -11.34 -4.97 -4.67
C TYR A 71 -11.07 -4.65 -3.21
N MET A 72 -9.78 -4.54 -2.87
CA MET A 72 -9.31 -4.13 -1.54
C MET A 72 -8.82 -2.69 -1.63
N GLU A 73 -9.41 -1.84 -0.80
CA GLU A 73 -8.92 -0.51 -0.49
C GLU A 73 -7.91 -0.60 0.65
N THR A 74 -6.96 0.31 0.64
CA THR A 74 -5.90 0.45 1.65
C THR A 74 -5.76 1.93 1.95
N GLN A 75 -5.65 2.28 3.23
CA GLN A 75 -5.50 3.65 3.69
C GLN A 75 -4.51 3.68 4.86
N LEU A 76 -3.66 4.70 4.95
CA LEU A 76 -2.87 4.92 6.15
C LEU A 76 -3.73 5.42 7.31
N LEU A 77 -3.43 4.95 8.52
CA LEU A 77 -4.06 5.47 9.75
C LEU A 77 -3.32 6.71 10.28
N ASP A 78 -2.02 6.81 10.00
CA ASP A 78 -1.17 7.94 10.37
C ASP A 78 -0.89 8.89 9.19
N ASN A 79 -0.33 10.06 9.50
CA ASN A 79 0.09 11.03 8.47
C ASN A 79 1.17 10.41 7.54
N PRO A 80 0.97 10.42 6.20
CA PRO A 80 1.93 9.87 5.26
C PRO A 80 3.35 10.42 5.39
N ASP A 81 3.50 11.71 5.70
CA ASP A 81 4.82 12.33 5.87
C ASP A 81 5.55 11.79 7.09
N THR A 82 4.85 11.53 8.19
CA THR A 82 5.40 10.90 9.40
C THR A 82 5.84 9.47 9.12
N VAL A 83 5.03 8.70 8.41
CA VAL A 83 5.34 7.31 8.04
C VAL A 83 6.54 7.24 7.09
N MET A 84 6.65 8.19 6.16
CA MET A 84 7.80 8.31 5.26
C MET A 84 9.09 8.62 6.04
N ALA A 85 9.05 9.59 6.95
CA ALA A 85 10.20 9.93 7.79
C ALA A 85 10.69 8.72 8.60
N ALA A 86 9.76 7.96 9.20
CA ALA A 86 10.09 6.73 9.91
C ALA A 86 10.69 5.63 9.02
N CYS A 87 10.34 5.58 7.72
CA CYS A 87 10.95 4.64 6.79
C CYS A 87 12.39 5.03 6.42
N ASP A 88 12.69 6.33 6.33
CA ASP A 88 14.00 6.83 5.95
C ASP A 88 14.99 6.85 7.15
N GLU A 89 14.49 6.81 8.40
CA GLU A 89 15.32 6.68 9.62
C GLU A 89 15.94 5.29 9.84
N VAL A 90 15.48 4.27 9.10
CA VAL A 90 15.87 2.86 9.29
C VAL A 90 16.97 2.42 8.30
N GLU A 91 17.51 3.36 7.50
CA GLU A 91 18.66 3.12 6.60
C GLU A 91 20.04 3.25 7.28
#